data_AF-A0A4Y2MUN2-F1
#
_entry.id   AF-A0A4Y2MUN2-F1
#
_cell.length_a   1.000
_cell.length_b   1.000
_cell.length_c   1.000
_cell.angle_alpha   90.00
_cell.angle_beta   90.00
_cell.angle_gamma   90.00
#
_symmetry.space_group_name_H-M   'P 1'
#
loop_
_entity.id
_entity.type
_entity.pdbx_description
1 polymer ?
#
loop_
_entity_poly.entity_id
_entity_poly.type
_entity_poly.pdbx_seq_one_letter_code
_entity_poly.pdbx_strand_id
1 'polypeptide(L)'
;MNPFTGKRKSGQRPKKRRFNGNQHCKSGNVSQESSHVSTKGISSTSEPAQTSASRRKLDLKSSSVPFTSTFEGNIIFDKALLFSFLEDNLCCKVCTGRVSISDKRVAGLSSLKSIECNACKIQVSTRNSKLLGPKKNIPEINRRITYAMRSVGQGLEGMKTFCGIMDLNPPVSQNSYELICRRVNAASKNVAIQSMIHAKL
;
A
#
# COMPACT_ATOMS: atom_id res chain seq x y z
N MET A 1 -28.86 -45.14 22.35
CA MET A 1 -27.69 -45.68 21.61
C MET A 1 -28.21 -46.46 20.42
N ASN A 2 -28.08 -45.94 19.20
CA ASN A 2 -28.35 -46.67 17.95
C ASN A 2 -27.07 -46.61 17.10
N PRO A 3 -26.51 -47.76 16.66
CA PRO A 3 -25.35 -47.76 15.79
C PRO A 3 -25.79 -47.59 14.34
N PHE A 4 -25.47 -46.43 13.74
CA PHE A 4 -25.55 -46.26 12.29
C PHE A 4 -24.36 -46.97 11.63
N THR A 5 -24.61 -48.18 11.14
CA THR A 5 -23.70 -48.94 10.27
C THR A 5 -23.72 -48.39 8.85
N GLY A 6 -22.91 -47.37 8.59
CA GLY A 6 -22.62 -46.90 7.23
C GLY A 6 -21.35 -47.56 6.68
N LYS A 7 -21.48 -48.69 5.97
CA LYS A 7 -20.37 -49.32 5.22
C LYS A 7 -19.89 -48.36 4.12
N ARG A 8 -18.67 -47.84 4.24
CA ARG A 8 -17.98 -47.09 3.16
C ARG A 8 -17.67 -48.04 2.01
N LYS A 9 -18.32 -47.85 0.85
CA LYS A 9 -17.98 -48.56 -0.39
C LYS A 9 -16.63 -48.03 -0.92
N SER A 10 -15.64 -48.92 -0.96
CA SER A 10 -14.55 -49.03 -1.94
C SER A 10 -13.89 -47.74 -2.48
N GLY A 11 -12.71 -47.42 -1.96
CA GLY A 11 -11.46 -47.70 -2.68
C GLY A 11 -11.24 -47.18 -4.11
N GLN A 12 -11.59 -45.94 -4.45
CA GLN A 12 -10.95 -45.27 -5.60
C GLN A 12 -10.26 -43.98 -5.18
N ARG A 13 -8.91 -43.99 -5.28
CA ARG A 13 -8.09 -42.79 -5.16
C ARG A 13 -8.45 -41.84 -6.32
N PRO A 14 -8.84 -40.59 -6.06
CA PRO A 14 -9.07 -39.62 -7.13
C PRO A 14 -7.82 -39.51 -8.01
N LYS A 15 -7.97 -39.65 -9.33
CA LYS A 15 -6.85 -39.50 -10.28
C LYS A 15 -6.20 -38.13 -10.07
N LYS A 16 -4.89 -38.13 -9.78
CA LYS A 16 -4.08 -36.92 -9.64
C LYS A 16 -4.18 -36.13 -10.96
N ARG A 17 -4.71 -34.90 -10.91
CA ARG A 17 -4.73 -34.02 -12.07
C ARG A 17 -3.31 -33.80 -12.59
N ARG A 18 -3.09 -34.04 -13.88
CA ARG A 18 -1.84 -33.66 -14.55
C ARG A 18 -1.88 -32.17 -14.82
N PHE A 19 -0.85 -31.46 -14.37
CA PHE A 19 -0.66 -30.05 -14.66
C PHE A 19 -0.19 -29.92 -16.10
N ASN A 20 -1.04 -29.41 -16.99
CA ASN A 20 -0.76 -29.32 -18.42
C ASN A 20 0.00 -28.04 -18.82
N GLY A 21 0.72 -27.41 -17.89
CA GLY A 21 1.49 -26.19 -18.17
C GLY A 21 0.62 -25.02 -18.63
N ASN A 22 1.26 -23.87 -18.81
CA ASN A 22 0.58 -22.66 -19.26
C ASN A 22 0.37 -22.72 -20.77
N GLN A 23 -0.66 -23.44 -21.23
CA GLN A 23 -1.00 -23.63 -22.65
C GLN A 23 -1.44 -22.34 -23.39
N HIS A 24 -1.36 -21.18 -22.71
CA HIS A 24 -1.76 -19.88 -23.24
C HIS A 24 -0.67 -18.81 -23.09
N CYS A 25 0.60 -19.20 -22.94
CA CYS A 25 1.70 -18.29 -23.24
C CYS A 25 1.90 -18.25 -24.76
N LYS A 26 1.25 -17.29 -25.44
CA LYS A 26 1.62 -16.98 -26.83
C LYS A 26 3.05 -16.45 -26.82
N SER A 27 3.98 -17.21 -27.38
CA SER A 27 5.30 -16.71 -27.77
C SER A 27 5.11 -15.59 -28.79
N GLY A 28 5.63 -14.41 -28.49
CA GLY A 28 5.65 -13.29 -29.44
C GLY A 28 6.43 -13.68 -30.69
N ASN A 29 5.88 -13.34 -31.85
CA ASN A 29 6.46 -13.60 -33.16
C ASN A 29 7.84 -12.94 -33.27
N VAL A 30 8.84 -13.76 -33.60
CA VAL A 30 10.09 -13.34 -34.26
C VAL A 30 9.76 -13.22 -35.75
N SER A 31 10.09 -12.08 -36.34
CA SER A 31 9.92 -11.77 -37.75
C SER A 31 10.84 -12.63 -38.62
N GLN A 32 10.31 -13.28 -39.66
CA GLN A 32 10.95 -13.40 -40.99
C GLN A 32 10.01 -13.98 -42.06
N GLU A 33 10.22 -13.52 -43.29
CA GLU A 33 9.46 -13.61 -44.55
C GLU A 33 8.95 -14.99 -45.02
N SER A 34 7.76 -15.04 -45.65
CA SER A 34 7.60 -15.09 -47.13
C SER A 34 6.22 -15.62 -47.61
N SER A 35 5.65 -14.89 -48.57
CA SER A 35 4.78 -15.26 -49.72
C SER A 35 3.41 -16.00 -49.59
N HIS A 36 2.38 -15.27 -50.09
CA HIS A 36 1.30 -15.66 -51.02
C HIS A 36 0.21 -16.69 -50.63
N VAL A 37 -1.08 -16.25 -50.52
CA VAL A 37 -2.16 -16.31 -51.55
C VAL A 37 -3.49 -15.85 -50.93
N SER A 38 -4.25 -15.07 -51.71
CA SER A 38 -5.55 -14.46 -51.46
C SER A 38 -6.72 -15.46 -51.33
N THR A 39 -7.77 -15.15 -50.54
CA THR A 39 -9.18 -15.03 -51.00
C THR A 39 -10.10 -14.46 -49.89
N LYS A 40 -11.03 -13.61 -50.33
CA LYS A 40 -12.06 -12.79 -49.64
C LYS A 40 -13.01 -13.51 -48.67
N GLY A 41 -13.55 -12.76 -47.71
CA GLY A 41 -14.89 -13.00 -47.13
C GLY A 41 -15.14 -12.26 -45.80
N ILE A 42 -15.69 -11.04 -45.85
CA ILE A 42 -16.26 -10.34 -44.69
C ILE A 42 -17.71 -10.80 -44.54
N SER A 43 -18.10 -11.30 -43.37
CA SER A 43 -19.47 -11.16 -42.88
C SER A 43 -19.51 -11.27 -41.35
N SER A 44 -20.07 -10.22 -40.76
CA SER A 44 -20.26 -9.94 -39.35
C SER A 44 -21.40 -10.76 -38.75
N THR A 45 -21.13 -11.54 -37.69
CA THR A 45 -22.12 -11.89 -36.67
C THR A 45 -21.46 -11.85 -35.30
N SER A 46 -22.05 -11.08 -34.39
CA SER A 46 -21.58 -10.83 -33.04
C SER A 46 -22.02 -11.95 -32.09
N GLU A 47 -21.09 -12.77 -31.65
CA GLU A 47 -21.28 -13.72 -30.55
C GLU A 47 -20.92 -13.06 -29.20
N PRO A 48 -21.73 -13.22 -28.13
CA PRO A 48 -21.45 -12.62 -26.84
C PRO A 48 -20.21 -13.26 -26.21
N ALA A 49 -19.16 -12.45 -26.03
CA ALA A 49 -17.92 -12.88 -25.41
C ALA A 49 -18.19 -13.49 -24.02
N GLN A 50 -17.99 -14.81 -23.89
CA GLN A 50 -18.05 -15.51 -22.62
C GLN A 50 -16.97 -14.96 -21.69
N THR A 51 -17.39 -14.11 -20.75
CA THR A 51 -16.52 -13.59 -19.70
C THR A 51 -16.23 -14.70 -18.70
N SER A 52 -14.95 -15.04 -18.55
CA SER A 52 -14.51 -16.07 -17.60
C SER A 52 -14.87 -15.69 -16.16
N ALA A 53 -15.13 -16.70 -15.32
CA ALA A 53 -15.44 -16.52 -13.90
C ALA A 53 -14.39 -15.70 -13.13
N SER A 54 -13.16 -15.60 -13.63
CA SER A 54 -12.10 -14.74 -13.08
C SER A 54 -12.35 -13.24 -13.29
N ARG A 55 -13.00 -12.85 -14.39
CA ARG A 55 -13.35 -11.43 -14.65
C ARG A 55 -14.46 -10.95 -13.74
N ARG A 56 -15.39 -11.83 -13.36
CA ARG A 56 -16.48 -11.51 -12.41
C ARG A 56 -15.98 -11.26 -10.98
N LYS A 57 -14.79 -11.77 -10.62
CA LYS A 57 -14.13 -11.44 -9.33
C LYS A 57 -13.42 -10.09 -9.33
N LEU A 58 -13.22 -9.48 -10.49
CA LEU A 58 -12.59 -8.17 -10.65
C LEU A 58 -13.60 -7.02 -10.70
N ASP A 59 -14.91 -7.32 -10.63
CA ASP A 59 -15.96 -6.29 -10.55
C ASP A 59 -16.14 -5.78 -9.10
N LEU A 60 -15.03 -5.72 -8.35
CA LEU A 60 -14.91 -4.80 -7.24
C LEU A 60 -14.95 -3.42 -7.87
N LYS A 61 -16.16 -2.83 -7.93
CA LYS A 61 -16.35 -1.39 -8.06
C LYS A 61 -15.26 -0.77 -7.22
N SER A 62 -14.27 -0.15 -7.88
CA SER A 62 -13.24 0.59 -7.19
C SER A 62 -14.00 1.59 -6.34
N SER A 63 -14.07 1.35 -5.05
CA SER A 63 -14.54 2.34 -4.10
C SER A 63 -13.48 3.43 -4.17
N SER A 64 -13.67 4.35 -5.11
CA SER A 64 -13.02 5.64 -5.08
C SER A 64 -13.62 6.31 -3.86
N VAL A 65 -12.94 6.14 -2.72
CA VAL A 65 -13.19 6.93 -1.52
C VAL A 65 -13.14 8.38 -1.99
N PRO A 66 -14.22 9.16 -1.81
CA PRO A 66 -14.27 10.52 -2.29
C PRO A 66 -13.09 11.31 -1.72
N PHE A 67 -12.44 12.09 -2.58
CA PHE A 67 -11.42 13.05 -2.16
C PHE A 67 -12.12 14.20 -1.43
N THR A 68 -12.31 14.07 -0.13
CA THR A 68 -12.75 15.19 0.71
C THR A 68 -11.54 16.11 0.93
N SER A 69 -11.72 17.40 0.69
CA SER A 69 -10.72 18.43 0.97
C SER A 69 -10.48 18.63 2.47
N THR A 70 -11.29 17.99 3.32
CA THR A 70 -11.07 17.77 4.73
C THR A 70 -10.41 16.40 4.91
N PHE A 71 -9.15 16.40 5.36
CA PHE A 71 -8.48 15.19 5.85
C PHE A 71 -9.13 14.79 7.18
N GLU A 72 -10.31 14.21 7.10
CA GLU A 72 -11.04 13.64 8.22
C GLU A 72 -10.38 12.32 8.66
N GLY A 73 -10.43 12.05 9.96
CA GLY A 73 -9.92 10.82 10.56
C GLY A 73 -8.79 11.02 11.56
N ASN A 74 -8.26 9.90 12.03
CA ASN A 74 -7.22 9.82 13.05
C ASN A 74 -5.81 9.98 12.44
N ILE A 75 -4.90 10.57 13.23
CA ILE A 75 -3.50 10.74 12.85
C ILE A 75 -2.60 10.33 14.00
N ILE A 76 -1.57 9.55 13.65
CA ILE A 76 -0.46 9.26 14.56
C ILE A 76 0.55 10.40 14.46
N PHE A 77 0.93 10.96 15.59
CA PHE A 77 1.87 12.09 15.67
C PHE A 77 3.00 11.78 16.65
N ASP A 78 4.23 12.11 16.27
CA ASP A 78 5.37 12.08 17.18
C ASP A 78 5.15 13.06 18.34
N LYS A 79 5.07 12.52 19.56
CA LYS A 79 4.78 13.27 20.78
C LYS A 79 5.68 14.51 20.94
N ALA A 80 6.99 14.36 20.74
CA ALA A 80 7.94 15.44 20.96
C ALA A 80 7.79 16.54 19.91
N LEU A 81 7.55 16.16 18.64
CA LEU A 81 7.28 17.13 17.58
C LEU A 81 5.96 17.88 17.79
N LEU A 82 4.92 17.19 18.28
CA LEU A 82 3.62 17.80 18.53
C LEU A 82 3.71 18.87 19.61
N PHE A 83 4.24 18.51 20.78
CA PHE A 83 4.28 19.45 21.91
C PHE A 83 5.18 20.64 21.64
N SER A 84 6.40 20.43 21.12
CA SER A 84 7.28 21.55 20.74
C SER A 84 6.62 22.47 19.72
N PHE A 85 5.93 21.92 18.71
CA PHE A 85 5.24 22.74 17.73
C PHE A 85 4.08 23.55 18.31
N LEU A 86 3.28 22.95 19.21
CA LEU A 86 2.18 23.64 19.85
C LEU A 86 2.67 24.73 20.82
N GLU A 87 3.62 24.41 21.69
CA GLU A 87 4.21 25.36 22.64
C GLU A 87 4.71 26.63 21.94
N ASP A 88 5.32 26.48 20.76
CA ASP A 88 5.85 27.59 20.00
C ASP A 88 4.81 28.40 19.20
N ASN A 89 3.60 27.87 18.96
CA ASN A 89 2.70 28.41 17.94
C ASN A 89 1.21 28.50 18.35
N LEU A 90 0.84 28.21 19.61
CA LEU A 90 -0.55 28.31 20.08
C LEU A 90 -1.09 29.75 20.14
N CYS A 91 -0.23 30.77 20.00
CA CYS A 91 -0.63 32.17 19.86
C CYS A 91 0.22 32.86 18.80
N CYS A 92 -0.32 33.91 18.17
CA CYS A 92 0.46 34.71 17.24
C CYS A 92 1.50 35.56 17.98
N LYS A 93 2.79 35.43 17.64
CA LYS A 93 3.88 36.21 18.25
C LYS A 93 3.88 37.69 17.90
N VAL A 94 3.07 38.11 16.91
CA VAL A 94 2.97 39.52 16.45
C VAL A 94 1.76 40.21 17.08
N CYS A 95 0.56 39.66 16.90
CA CYS A 95 -0.67 40.29 17.37
C CYS A 95 -1.30 39.65 18.61
N THR A 96 -0.73 38.55 19.13
CA THR A 96 -1.28 37.74 20.25
C THR A 96 -2.68 37.17 19.99
N GLY A 97 -3.18 37.29 18.75
CA GLY A 97 -4.51 36.84 18.35
C GLY A 97 -4.64 35.33 18.22
N ARG A 98 -5.88 34.89 18.00
CA ARG A 98 -6.23 33.48 17.82
C ARG A 98 -5.59 32.89 16.56
N VAL A 99 -5.26 31.62 16.65
CA VAL A 99 -4.73 30.82 15.56
C VAL A 99 -5.68 29.67 15.22
N SER A 100 -5.69 29.25 13.96
CA SER A 100 -6.44 28.10 13.48
C SER A 100 -5.48 27.02 13.03
N ILE A 101 -5.78 25.76 13.37
CA ILE A 101 -4.99 24.59 12.99
C ILE A 101 -5.67 23.90 11.81
N SER A 102 -4.89 23.51 10.80
CA SER A 102 -5.40 22.88 9.59
C SER A 102 -4.44 21.84 9.00
N ASP A 103 -4.96 21.03 8.08
CA ASP A 103 -4.22 19.99 7.38
C ASP A 103 -3.91 20.45 5.96
N LYS A 104 -2.64 20.38 5.56
CA LYS A 104 -2.21 20.84 4.23
C LYS A 104 -1.99 19.73 3.23
N ARG A 105 -1.26 18.70 3.63
CA ARG A 105 -0.79 17.64 2.74
C ARG A 105 -0.66 16.33 3.48
N VAL A 106 -1.00 15.24 2.80
CA VAL A 106 -0.83 13.87 3.31
C VAL A 106 0.00 13.06 2.32
N ALA A 107 0.88 12.21 2.85
CA ALA A 107 1.72 11.29 2.10
C ALA A 107 1.86 9.98 2.90
N GLY A 108 1.00 9.01 2.62
CA GLY A 108 0.83 7.84 3.49
C GLY A 108 0.30 8.27 4.86
N LEU A 109 0.89 7.74 5.92
CA LEU A 109 0.58 8.16 7.30
C LEU A 109 1.24 9.49 7.69
N SER A 110 1.99 10.13 6.78
CA SER A 110 2.62 11.41 7.07
C SER A 110 1.72 12.57 6.69
N SER A 111 1.38 13.42 7.65
CA SER A 111 0.57 14.63 7.44
C SER A 111 1.35 15.89 7.77
N LEU A 112 1.16 16.93 6.97
CA LEU A 112 1.65 18.29 7.20
C LEU A 112 0.53 19.10 7.84
N LYS A 113 0.73 19.50 9.10
CA LYS A 113 -0.17 20.39 9.84
C LYS A 113 0.32 21.82 9.73
N SER A 114 -0.61 22.76 9.69
CA SER A 114 -0.32 24.19 9.79
C SER A 114 -1.11 24.85 10.89
N ILE A 115 -0.50 25.87 11.46
CA ILE A 115 -1.14 26.83 12.34
C ILE A 115 -1.04 28.19 11.66
N GLU A 116 -2.18 28.87 11.54
CA GLU A 116 -2.28 30.17 10.89
C GLU A 116 -2.95 31.17 11.83
N CYS A 117 -2.38 32.37 11.93
CA CYS A 117 -3.02 33.47 12.64
C CYS A 117 -4.17 34.05 11.82
N ASN A 118 -5.34 34.20 12.45
CA ASN A 118 -6.54 34.67 11.76
C ASN A 118 -6.44 36.15 11.31
N ALA A 119 -5.68 36.97 12.04
CA ALA A 119 -5.49 38.39 11.77
C ALA A 119 -4.26 38.65 10.87
N CYS A 120 -3.08 38.19 11.28
CA CYS A 120 -1.83 38.47 10.56
C CYS A 120 -1.61 37.58 9.33
N LYS A 121 -2.37 36.48 9.18
CA LYS A 121 -2.19 35.47 8.13
C LYS A 121 -0.80 34.82 8.09
N ILE A 122 -0.01 34.99 9.16
CA ILE A 122 1.27 34.30 9.35
C ILE A 122 0.98 32.83 9.59
N GLN A 123 1.67 31.97 8.86
CA GLN A 123 1.44 30.54 8.86
C GLN A 123 2.73 29.77 9.10
N VAL A 124 2.69 28.84 10.05
CA VAL A 124 3.80 27.92 10.35
C VAL A 124 3.30 26.50 10.15
N SER A 125 4.16 25.59 9.70
CA SER A 125 3.77 24.21 9.48
C SER A 125 4.80 23.22 9.99
N THR A 126 4.31 22.07 10.45
CA THR A 126 5.12 20.94 10.89
C THR A 126 4.59 19.63 10.32
N ARG A 127 5.44 18.62 10.25
CA ARG A 127 5.01 17.25 9.95
C ARG A 127 4.76 16.47 11.23
N ASN A 128 3.86 15.51 11.14
CA ASN A 128 3.58 14.56 12.22
C ASN A 128 4.71 13.56 12.54
N SER A 129 5.79 13.55 11.76
CA SER A 129 6.93 12.68 11.95
C SER A 129 8.20 13.30 11.38
N LYS A 130 9.35 12.83 11.87
CA LYS A 130 10.67 13.26 11.40
C LYS A 130 10.87 12.86 9.93
N LEU A 131 11.63 13.68 9.22
CA LEU A 131 12.02 13.40 7.84
C LEU A 131 13.45 12.85 7.82
N LEU A 132 13.62 11.72 7.14
CA LEU A 132 14.88 10.99 7.06
C LEU A 132 15.55 11.16 5.69
N GLY A 133 16.83 10.80 5.67
CA GLY A 133 17.68 10.77 4.48
C GLY A 133 18.35 12.12 4.17
N PRO A 134 19.31 12.14 3.24
CA PRO A 134 20.10 13.34 2.94
C PRO A 134 19.23 14.53 2.51
N LYS A 135 18.15 14.25 1.77
CA LYS A 135 17.20 15.26 1.27
C LYS A 135 16.07 15.59 2.26
N LYS A 136 16.07 15.01 3.47
CA LYS A 136 15.01 15.15 4.48
C LYS A 136 13.59 15.08 3.88
N ASN A 137 13.33 14.08 3.05
CA ASN A 137 12.08 13.95 2.30
C ASN A 137 11.34 12.65 2.55
N ILE A 138 11.86 11.77 3.41
CA ILE A 138 11.28 10.45 3.67
C ILE A 138 10.68 10.45 5.07
N PRO A 139 9.35 10.46 5.23
CA PRO A 139 8.73 10.42 6.53
C PRO A 139 9.08 9.13 7.29
N GLU A 140 9.58 9.28 8.50
CA GLU A 140 9.97 8.17 9.37
C GLU A 140 8.79 7.25 9.67
N ILE A 141 7.60 7.82 9.91
CA ILE A 141 6.40 7.07 10.25
C ILE A 141 6.05 6.01 9.20
N ASN A 142 6.19 6.36 7.92
CA ASN A 142 5.92 5.45 6.81
C ASN A 142 6.91 4.27 6.79
N ARG A 143 8.17 4.50 7.18
CA ARG A 143 9.16 3.41 7.33
C ARG A 143 8.83 2.52 8.52
N ARG A 144 8.49 3.12 9.66
CA ARG A 144 8.17 2.38 10.90
C ARG A 144 6.97 1.45 10.70
N ILE A 145 5.87 1.96 10.16
CA ILE A 145 4.68 1.14 9.93
C ILE A 145 4.93 0.05 8.87
N THR A 146 5.69 0.35 7.81
CA THR A 146 6.06 -0.65 6.80
C THR A 146 6.91 -1.76 7.43
N TYR A 147 7.90 -1.40 8.25
CA TYR A 147 8.73 -2.38 8.96
C TYR A 147 7.88 -3.23 9.90
N ALA A 148 7.05 -2.60 10.74
CA ALA A 148 6.17 -3.32 11.67
C ALA A 148 5.27 -4.33 10.94
N MET A 149 4.59 -3.90 9.88
CA MET A 149 3.69 -4.74 9.09
C MET A 149 4.41 -5.88 8.37
N ARG A 150 5.67 -5.67 7.95
CA ARG A 150 6.52 -6.75 7.41
C ARG A 150 6.95 -7.74 8.48
N SER A 151 7.31 -7.26 9.66
CA SER A 151 7.75 -8.10 10.79
C SER A 151 6.65 -9.04 11.28
N VAL A 152 5.38 -8.62 11.22
CA VAL A 152 4.23 -9.47 11.55
C VAL A 152 3.68 -10.29 10.38
N GLY A 153 4.36 -10.28 9.23
CA GLY A 153 3.98 -11.10 8.06
C GLY A 153 2.80 -10.58 7.23
N GLN A 154 2.27 -9.40 7.53
CA GLN A 154 1.06 -8.84 6.90
C GLN A 154 1.35 -8.01 5.64
N GLY A 155 2.47 -7.27 5.64
CA GLY A 155 2.87 -6.42 4.52
C GLY A 155 1.88 -5.30 4.19
N LEU A 156 1.79 -4.90 2.92
CA LEU A 156 1.01 -3.75 2.48
C LEU A 156 -0.51 -3.95 2.62
N GLU A 157 -1.03 -5.13 2.31
CA GLU A 157 -2.47 -5.37 2.35
C GLU A 157 -3.02 -5.37 3.79
N GLY A 158 -2.29 -5.98 4.73
CA GLY A 158 -2.64 -5.85 6.13
C GLY A 158 -2.44 -4.43 6.66
N MET A 159 -1.46 -3.68 6.14
CA MET A 159 -1.29 -2.26 6.47
C MET A 159 -2.49 -1.41 6.00
N LYS A 160 -3.02 -1.65 4.79
CA LYS A 160 -4.24 -0.98 4.30
C LYS A 160 -5.44 -1.30 5.17
N THR A 161 -5.63 -2.57 5.51
CA THR A 161 -6.70 -3.05 6.38
C THR A 161 -6.62 -2.40 7.77
N PHE A 162 -5.42 -2.37 8.35
CA PHE A 162 -5.15 -1.72 9.63
C PHE A 162 -5.49 -0.22 9.59
N CYS A 163 -5.03 0.50 8.56
CA CYS A 163 -5.33 1.93 8.43
C CYS A 163 -6.83 2.17 8.29
N GLY A 164 -7.54 1.36 7.51
CA GLY A 164 -8.99 1.47 7.37
C GLY A 164 -9.75 1.21 8.68
N ILE A 165 -9.36 0.20 9.46
CA ILE A 165 -10.00 -0.11 10.75
C ILE A 165 -9.74 0.98 11.79
N MET A 166 -8.54 1.55 11.80
CA MET A 166 -8.14 2.60 12.75
C MET A 166 -8.59 4.01 12.31
N ASP A 167 -9.28 4.11 11.17
CA ASP A 167 -9.66 5.38 10.55
C ASP A 167 -8.45 6.32 10.35
N LEU A 168 -7.33 5.74 9.88
CA LEU A 168 -6.11 6.47 9.54
C LEU A 168 -6.05 6.77 8.04
N ASN A 169 -5.25 7.77 7.70
CA ASN A 169 -4.88 8.03 6.30
C ASN A 169 -4.39 6.75 5.59
N PRO A 170 -4.74 6.54 4.30
CA PRO A 170 -4.26 5.39 3.55
C PRO A 170 -2.73 5.28 3.59
N PRO A 171 -2.19 4.06 3.59
CA PRO A 171 -0.75 3.90 3.58
C PRO A 171 -0.12 4.36 2.27
N VAL A 172 1.21 4.40 2.26
CA VAL A 172 1.99 4.78 1.08
C VAL A 172 1.64 3.92 -0.15
N SER A 173 1.87 4.48 -1.34
CA SER A 173 1.68 3.77 -2.61
C SER A 173 2.56 2.51 -2.71
N GLN A 174 2.16 1.56 -3.55
CA GLN A 174 2.91 0.32 -3.82
C GLN A 174 4.40 0.58 -4.10
N ASN A 175 4.69 1.50 -5.03
CA ASN A 175 6.08 1.84 -5.40
C ASN A 175 6.89 2.36 -4.21
N SER A 176 6.26 3.20 -3.36
CA SER A 176 6.89 3.74 -2.16
C SER A 176 7.12 2.66 -1.11
N TYR A 177 6.15 1.78 -0.92
CA TYR A 177 6.24 0.63 -0.03
C TYR A 177 7.39 -0.31 -0.44
N GLU A 178 7.49 -0.66 -1.72
CA GLU A 178 8.58 -1.50 -2.25
C GLU A 178 9.95 -0.87 -2.08
N LEU A 179 10.05 0.46 -2.29
CA LEU A 179 11.29 1.19 -2.04
C LEU A 179 11.70 1.17 -0.57
N ILE A 180 10.73 1.32 0.35
CA ILE A 180 10.97 1.20 1.79
C ILE A 180 11.43 -0.23 2.12
N CYS A 181 10.73 -1.26 1.61
CA CYS A 181 11.11 -2.66 1.83
C CYS A 181 12.53 -2.96 1.36
N ARG A 182 12.93 -2.47 0.18
CA ARG A 182 14.30 -2.63 -0.33
C ARG A 182 15.33 -2.03 0.63
N ARG A 183 15.09 -0.82 1.14
CA ARG A 183 16.00 -0.15 2.09
C ARG A 183 16.06 -0.86 3.44
N VAL A 184 14.92 -1.29 3.96
CA VAL A 184 14.84 -2.07 5.20
C VAL A 184 15.61 -3.39 5.07
N ASN A 185 15.43 -4.09 3.95
CA ASN A 185 16.15 -5.34 3.67
C ASN A 185 17.66 -5.11 3.59
N ALA A 186 18.10 -4.08 2.86
CA ALA A 186 19.53 -3.73 2.79
C ALA A 186 20.12 -3.42 4.18
N ALA A 187 19.43 -2.64 5.00
CA ALA A 187 19.87 -2.37 6.37
C ALA A 187 19.90 -3.63 7.23
N SER A 188 18.89 -4.50 7.12
CA SER A 188 18.81 -5.77 7.86
C SER A 188 19.96 -6.71 7.49
N LYS A 189 20.30 -6.81 6.20
CA LYS A 189 21.46 -7.57 5.72
C LYS A 189 22.77 -7.05 6.30
N ASN A 190 22.95 -5.72 6.31
CA ASN A 190 24.15 -5.12 6.88
C ASN A 190 24.28 -5.41 8.38
N VAL A 191 23.19 -5.29 9.14
CA VAL A 191 23.17 -5.63 10.57
C VAL A 191 23.47 -7.12 10.78
N ALA A 192 22.92 -8.01 9.96
CA ALA A 192 23.21 -9.44 10.04
C ALA A 192 24.69 -9.74 9.79
N ILE A 193 25.30 -9.13 8.76
CA ILE A 193 26.74 -9.26 8.47
C ILE A 193 27.57 -8.79 9.67
N GLN A 194 27.28 -7.60 10.19
CA GLN A 194 28.00 -7.04 11.35
C GLN A 194 27.87 -7.93 12.59
N SER A 195 26.66 -8.45 12.84
CA SER A 195 26.41 -9.36 13.96
C SER A 195 27.24 -10.64 13.85
N MET A 196 27.37 -11.19 12.64
CA MET A 196 28.19 -12.38 12.39
C MET A 196 29.70 -12.13 12.51
N ILE A 197 30.16 -10.90 12.27
CA ILE A 197 31.55 -10.52 12.51
C ILE A 197 31.81 -10.42 14.01
N HIS A 198 30.93 -9.73 14.74
CA HIS A 198 31.09 -9.51 16.18
C HIS A 198 30.95 -10.80 17.00
N ALA A 199 30.19 -11.79 16.53
CA ALA A 199 30.04 -13.08 17.20
C ALA A 199 31.26 -14.02 17.07
N LYS A 200 32.29 -13.65 16.30
CA LYS A 200 33.51 -14.44 16.11
C LYS A 200 34.68 -13.98 17.00
N LEU A 201 34.46 -12.98 17.86
CA LEU A 201 35.39 -12.53 18.91
C LEU A 201 34.86 -12.99 20.27
#